data_AF-A0A812U924-F1
#
_entry.id   AF-A0A812U924-F1
#
_cell.length_a   1.000
_cell.length_b   1.000
_cell.length_c   1.000
_cell.angle_alpha   90.00
_cell.angle_beta   90.00
_cell.angle_gamma   90.00
#
_symmetry.space_group_name_H-M   'P 1'
#
loop_
_entity.id
_entity.type
_entity.pdbx_description
1 polymer ?
#
loop_
_entity_poly.entity_id
_entity_poly.type
_entity_poly.pdbx_seq_one_letter_code
_entity_poly.pdbx_strand_id
1 'polypeptide(L)'
;MLERGLLTRILYPAPEPSYSSDSFPNELVWIPKRSSLDGDIPPVGVDSVPCLLLTYPYSRYLVLFFHSNAEDLGRCYSFCRLLREKFQVHVLAVEYPGYGLCPGVATGKTVMENSFSALHFATQSLHWPLDGILTFGRSIGTGPAVKLASLFCFAGVILVTPFLSVADLFKDRVGPLSSLFEEWYPNIDLASRIKCPVLLIHGKADSMIGFHHAELLYAAISTRKLLVSPAALSHNTNLMNDVSYLILPATHFFSLPDYVFHDLQVPQWAFDVERATSRPAWSAFFQREGKALLQLGQFTARPLAGNMPSASAPCCGS
;
A
#
# COMPACT_ATOMS: atom_id res chain seq x y z
N MET A 1 17.49 3.59 -20.37
CA MET A 1 16.57 4.66 -19.91
C MET A 1 15.27 4.72 -20.71
N LEU A 2 15.29 4.57 -22.05
CA LEU A 2 14.05 4.55 -22.86
C LEU A 2 13.05 3.44 -22.44
N GLU A 3 13.54 2.23 -22.14
CA GLU A 3 12.69 1.08 -21.78
C GLU A 3 11.92 1.28 -20.46
N ARG A 4 12.56 1.92 -19.46
CA ARG A 4 11.90 2.24 -18.17
C ARG A 4 10.72 3.19 -18.33
N GLY A 5 10.82 4.16 -19.22
CA GLY A 5 9.73 5.10 -19.51
C GLY A 5 8.57 4.44 -20.26
N LEU A 6 8.86 3.50 -21.17
CA LEU A 6 7.84 2.78 -21.92
C LEU A 6 7.03 1.83 -21.04
N LEU A 7 7.71 1.05 -20.19
CA LEU A 7 7.06 0.16 -19.22
C LEU A 7 6.14 0.90 -18.27
N THR A 8 6.65 1.98 -17.70
CA THR A 8 5.88 2.84 -16.80
C THR A 8 4.60 3.31 -17.48
N ARG A 9 4.69 3.76 -18.74
CA ARG A 9 3.52 4.21 -19.52
C ARG A 9 2.51 3.11 -19.85
N ILE A 10 2.97 1.87 -20.01
CA ILE A 10 2.09 0.73 -20.31
C ILE A 10 1.42 0.19 -19.04
N LEU A 11 2.18 0.04 -17.97
CA LEU A 11 1.71 -0.55 -16.72
C LEU A 11 0.97 0.45 -15.85
N TYR A 12 1.35 1.72 -15.91
CA TYR A 12 0.74 2.81 -15.17
C TYR A 12 0.38 4.00 -16.10
N PRO A 13 -0.59 3.82 -17.01
CA PRO A 13 -1.14 4.90 -17.81
C PRO A 13 -2.05 5.79 -16.94
N ALA A 14 -1.44 6.74 -16.23
CA ALA A 14 -2.19 7.73 -15.43
C ALA A 14 -3.23 8.44 -16.31
N PRO A 15 -4.53 8.41 -15.93
CA PRO A 15 -5.54 9.17 -16.64
C PRO A 15 -5.42 10.66 -16.32
N GLU A 16 -6.11 11.50 -17.11
CA GLU A 16 -6.41 12.86 -16.66
C GLU A 16 -7.13 12.81 -15.31
N PRO A 17 -6.71 13.62 -14.31
CA PRO A 17 -7.31 13.62 -12.98
C PRO A 17 -8.82 13.81 -13.04
N SER A 18 -9.57 12.90 -12.42
CA SER A 18 -11.03 12.93 -12.36
C SER A 18 -11.58 13.65 -11.12
N TYR A 19 -10.69 14.06 -10.21
CA TYR A 19 -11.03 14.70 -8.95
C TYR A 19 -10.02 15.80 -8.59
N SER A 20 -10.46 16.71 -7.72
CA SER A 20 -9.69 17.82 -7.13
C SER A 20 -9.61 17.67 -5.60
N SER A 21 -8.86 18.56 -4.94
CA SER A 21 -8.72 18.58 -3.48
C SER A 21 -10.06 18.69 -2.74
N ASP A 22 -11.08 19.26 -3.40
CA ASP A 22 -12.38 19.54 -2.80
C ASP A 22 -13.44 18.50 -3.17
N SER A 23 -13.08 17.49 -3.97
CA SER A 23 -14.05 16.52 -4.51
C SER A 23 -14.65 15.58 -3.47
N PHE A 24 -13.92 15.29 -2.38
CA PHE A 24 -14.33 14.33 -1.35
C PHE A 24 -14.17 14.94 0.06
N PRO A 25 -15.06 15.87 0.44
CA PRO A 25 -14.98 16.53 1.75
C PRO A 25 -15.07 15.51 2.88
N ASN A 26 -14.12 15.58 3.82
CA ASN A 26 -14.00 14.65 4.95
C ASN A 26 -13.71 13.18 4.59
N GLU A 27 -13.36 12.90 3.33
CA GLU A 27 -13.03 11.55 2.87
C GLU A 27 -11.66 11.52 2.17
N LEU A 28 -11.23 12.61 1.54
CA LEU A 28 -9.86 12.74 1.02
C LEU A 28 -8.90 13.09 2.15
N VAL A 29 -7.93 12.20 2.41
CA VAL A 29 -6.86 12.39 3.39
C VAL A 29 -5.49 12.46 2.73
N TRP A 30 -4.57 13.18 3.36
CA TRP A 30 -3.19 13.38 2.91
C TRP A 30 -2.22 12.74 3.89
N ILE A 31 -1.62 11.64 3.47
CA ILE A 31 -0.77 10.80 4.32
C ILE A 31 0.71 11.14 4.07
N PRO A 32 1.48 11.58 5.08
CA PRO A 32 2.90 11.88 4.90
C PRO A 32 3.70 10.67 4.42
N LYS A 33 4.54 10.87 3.41
CA LYS A 33 5.55 9.89 3.00
C LYS A 33 6.68 9.89 4.01
N ARG A 34 6.83 8.78 4.75
CA ARG A 34 7.96 8.44 5.65
C ARG A 34 8.74 9.66 6.20
N SER A 35 8.09 10.47 7.03
CA SER A 35 8.84 11.28 8.00
C SER A 35 9.26 10.35 9.14
N SER A 36 10.51 10.41 9.59
CA SER A 36 10.85 9.92 10.93
C SER A 36 9.96 10.65 11.94
N LEU A 37 9.09 9.94 12.64
CA LEU A 37 8.15 10.56 13.58
C LEU A 37 8.54 10.21 15.00
N ASP A 38 9.48 10.98 15.54
CA ASP A 38 9.38 11.37 16.93
C ASP A 38 8.27 12.44 16.99
N GLY A 39 7.01 12.02 17.19
CA GLY A 39 5.85 12.91 17.42
C GLY A 39 4.56 12.53 16.67
N ASP A 40 3.40 12.79 17.30
CA ASP A 40 2.05 12.43 16.83
C ASP A 40 1.55 13.21 15.59
N ILE A 41 2.26 14.28 15.19
CA ILE A 41 1.82 15.21 14.15
C ILE A 41 2.95 15.42 13.14
N PRO A 42 2.72 15.14 11.83
CA PRO A 42 3.74 15.35 10.81
C PRO A 42 4.08 16.84 10.61
N PRO A 43 5.35 17.17 10.31
CA PRO A 43 5.74 18.52 9.99
C PRO A 43 5.05 19.02 8.71
N VAL A 44 4.91 20.34 8.60
CA VAL A 44 4.30 21.00 7.45
C VAL A 44 5.18 20.81 6.21
N GLY A 45 4.58 20.50 5.05
CA GLY A 45 5.27 20.46 3.77
C GLY A 45 6.07 19.20 3.49
N VAL A 46 5.73 18.10 4.15
CA VAL A 46 6.20 16.76 3.80
C VAL A 46 5.43 16.26 2.57
N ASP A 47 6.15 15.64 1.63
CA ASP A 47 5.54 14.94 0.50
C ASP A 47 4.45 13.99 1.02
N SER A 48 3.23 14.14 0.50
CA SER A 48 2.08 13.39 0.99
C SER A 48 1.45 12.52 -0.10
N VAL A 49 0.73 11.49 0.34
CA VAL A 49 -0.02 10.54 -0.48
C VAL A 49 -1.50 10.88 -0.33
N PRO A 50 -2.20 11.31 -1.38
CA PRO A 50 -3.65 11.38 -1.36
C PRO A 50 -4.23 9.97 -1.20
N CYS A 51 -5.17 9.81 -0.29
CA CYS A 51 -5.93 8.58 -0.11
C CYS A 51 -7.41 8.91 0.10
N LEU A 52 -8.31 8.03 -0.32
CA LEU A 52 -9.71 8.07 0.11
C LEU A 52 -9.86 7.21 1.36
N LEU A 53 -10.39 7.79 2.44
CA LEU A 53 -10.75 7.10 3.67
C LEU A 53 -12.27 7.17 3.86
N LEU A 54 -12.95 6.06 3.57
CA LEU A 54 -14.39 5.90 3.79
C LEU A 54 -14.59 5.12 5.08
N THR A 55 -15.16 5.73 6.12
CA THR A 55 -15.32 5.09 7.43
C THR A 55 -16.69 4.44 7.57
N TYR A 56 -16.81 3.29 8.26
CA TYR A 56 -18.10 2.67 8.60
C TYR A 56 -18.21 2.51 10.13
N PRO A 57 -19.31 2.92 10.77
CA PRO A 57 -19.42 2.85 12.24
C PRO A 57 -19.22 1.44 12.79
N TYR A 58 -18.43 1.33 13.86
CA TYR A 58 -18.13 0.11 14.60
C TYR A 58 -17.53 -1.02 13.78
N SER A 59 -17.09 -0.78 12.53
CA SER A 59 -16.52 -1.84 11.70
C SER A 59 -15.22 -2.37 12.28
N ARG A 60 -15.06 -3.70 12.32
CA ARG A 60 -13.77 -4.34 12.66
C ARG A 60 -12.73 -4.23 11.56
N TYR A 61 -13.16 -4.20 10.30
CA TYR A 61 -12.24 -4.34 9.19
C TYR A 61 -11.98 -3.01 8.48
N LEU A 62 -10.72 -2.81 8.12
CA LEU A 62 -10.28 -1.77 7.20
C LEU A 62 -9.72 -2.42 5.94
N VAL A 63 -10.29 -2.10 4.79
CA VAL A 63 -9.79 -2.54 3.48
C VAL A 63 -8.76 -1.54 2.99
N LEU A 64 -7.49 -1.95 2.93
CA LEU A 64 -6.43 -1.21 2.25
C LEU A 64 -6.49 -1.54 0.75
N PHE A 65 -7.05 -0.62 -0.03
CA PHE A 65 -7.42 -0.83 -1.43
C PHE A 65 -6.38 -0.25 -2.41
N PHE A 66 -5.99 -1.08 -3.38
CA PHE A 66 -5.08 -0.76 -4.48
C PHE A 66 -5.83 -0.89 -5.81
N HIS A 67 -6.06 0.25 -6.46
CA HIS A 67 -6.90 0.38 -7.65
C HIS A 67 -6.22 -0.16 -8.93
N SER A 68 -6.95 -0.11 -10.05
CA SER A 68 -6.44 -0.59 -11.35
C SER A 68 -5.59 0.47 -12.06
N ASN A 69 -4.88 0.09 -13.12
CA ASN A 69 -3.85 0.95 -13.74
C ASN A 69 -4.33 2.15 -14.58
N ALA A 70 -5.59 2.24 -14.98
CA ALA A 70 -6.13 3.39 -15.74
C ALA A 70 -7.23 4.12 -14.96
N GLU A 71 -7.13 4.02 -13.64
CA GLU A 71 -8.09 4.47 -12.65
C GLU A 71 -7.35 5.34 -11.64
N ASP A 72 -7.98 6.41 -11.16
CA ASP A 72 -7.52 7.23 -10.04
C ASP A 72 -8.55 7.14 -8.90
N LEU A 73 -8.31 7.82 -7.78
CA LEU A 73 -9.24 7.78 -6.64
C LEU A 73 -10.67 8.19 -7.01
N GLY A 74 -10.84 9.19 -7.88
CA GLY A 74 -12.17 9.62 -8.30
C GLY A 74 -12.94 8.58 -9.11
N ARG A 75 -12.25 7.87 -10.02
CA ARG A 75 -12.86 6.80 -10.83
C ARG A 75 -13.20 5.57 -9.99
N CYS A 76 -12.36 5.20 -9.02
CA CYS A 76 -12.63 4.05 -8.15
C CYS A 76 -13.60 4.36 -6.99
N TYR A 77 -13.93 5.63 -6.73
CA TYR A 77 -14.77 6.04 -5.59
C TYR A 77 -16.08 5.27 -5.47
N SER A 78 -16.80 5.09 -6.59
CA SER A 78 -18.08 4.36 -6.59
C SER A 78 -17.89 2.90 -6.18
N PHE A 79 -16.80 2.27 -6.61
CA PHE A 79 -16.47 0.89 -6.21
C PHE A 79 -16.10 0.82 -4.72
N CYS A 80 -15.27 1.76 -4.23
CA CYS A 80 -14.91 1.85 -2.81
C CYS A 80 -16.13 2.07 -1.91
N ARG A 81 -17.08 2.94 -2.30
CA ARG A 81 -18.36 3.10 -1.59
C ARG A 81 -19.15 1.80 -1.54
N LEU A 82 -19.26 1.09 -2.66
CA LEU A 82 -19.98 -0.19 -2.69
C LEU A 82 -19.30 -1.25 -1.82
N LEU A 83 -17.97 -1.31 -1.78
CA LEU A 83 -17.24 -2.16 -0.84
C LEU A 83 -17.58 -1.81 0.61
N ARG A 84 -17.49 -0.52 0.96
CA ARG A 84 -17.85 0.01 2.29
C ARG A 84 -19.27 -0.44 2.68
N GLU A 85 -20.27 -0.21 1.83
CA GLU A 85 -21.67 -0.54 2.17
C GLU A 85 -21.94 -2.06 2.23
N LYS A 86 -21.41 -2.82 1.27
CA LYS A 86 -21.74 -4.25 1.13
C LYS A 86 -21.02 -5.11 2.16
N PHE A 87 -19.80 -4.72 2.55
CA PHE A 87 -19.03 -5.42 3.57
C PHE A 87 -19.10 -4.77 4.95
N GLN A 88 -19.62 -3.54 5.03
CA GLN A 88 -19.67 -2.73 6.26
C GLN A 88 -18.28 -2.58 6.87
N VAL A 89 -17.35 -2.11 6.04
CA VAL A 89 -15.92 -1.97 6.34
C VAL A 89 -15.46 -0.53 6.18
N HIS A 90 -14.39 -0.15 6.88
CA HIS A 90 -13.61 1.02 6.48
C HIS A 90 -12.90 0.71 5.16
N VAL A 91 -12.69 1.72 4.31
CA VAL A 91 -11.90 1.60 3.07
C VAL A 91 -10.86 2.70 3.05
N LEU A 92 -9.59 2.33 2.94
CA LEU A 92 -8.47 3.24 2.68
C LEU A 92 -7.91 2.93 1.29
N ALA A 93 -8.32 3.69 0.28
CA ALA A 93 -7.82 3.57 -1.09
C ALA A 93 -6.61 4.47 -1.32
N VAL A 94 -5.55 3.92 -1.91
CA VAL A 94 -4.24 4.58 -2.04
C VAL A 94 -4.03 5.08 -3.47
N GLU A 95 -3.73 6.36 -3.65
CA GLU A 95 -3.39 6.92 -4.96
C GLU A 95 -1.95 6.56 -5.39
N TYR A 96 -1.77 6.29 -6.68
CA TYR A 96 -0.46 6.01 -7.26
C TYR A 96 0.30 7.29 -7.63
N PRO A 97 1.64 7.33 -7.54
CA PRO A 97 2.41 8.50 -7.96
C PRO A 97 2.14 8.88 -9.42
N GLY A 98 1.82 10.15 -9.68
CA GLY A 98 1.48 10.65 -11.01
C GLY A 98 0.00 10.47 -11.40
N TYR A 99 -0.83 9.89 -10.52
CA TYR A 99 -2.28 9.76 -10.70
C TYR A 99 -3.00 10.82 -9.86
N GLY A 100 -4.14 11.28 -10.36
CA GLY A 100 -4.98 12.22 -9.62
C GLY A 100 -4.18 13.43 -9.14
N LEU A 101 -4.17 13.64 -7.83
CA LEU A 101 -3.40 14.71 -7.18
C LEU A 101 -2.04 14.27 -6.65
N CYS A 102 -1.66 12.99 -6.81
CA CYS A 102 -0.43 12.47 -6.24
C CYS A 102 0.77 12.87 -7.12
N PRO A 103 1.73 13.64 -6.60
CA PRO A 103 2.90 14.02 -7.37
C PRO A 103 3.82 12.81 -7.64
N GLY A 104 4.66 12.94 -8.67
CA GLY A 104 5.71 11.98 -9.01
C GLY A 104 5.38 11.11 -10.21
N VAL A 105 6.08 9.97 -10.31
CA VAL A 105 5.96 9.02 -11.42
C VAL A 105 5.76 7.62 -10.85
N ALA A 106 4.73 6.92 -11.34
CA ALA A 106 4.43 5.56 -10.93
C ALA A 106 5.53 4.60 -11.37
N THR A 107 6.12 3.89 -10.43
CA THR A 107 7.04 2.78 -10.67
C THR A 107 6.76 1.71 -9.62
N GLY A 108 7.24 0.48 -9.84
CA GLY A 108 7.15 -0.58 -8.82
C GLY A 108 7.62 -0.11 -7.43
N LYS A 109 8.70 0.67 -7.38
CA LYS A 109 9.25 1.23 -6.13
C LYS A 109 8.36 2.33 -5.53
N THR A 110 8.02 3.35 -6.31
CA THR A 110 7.30 4.53 -5.79
C THR A 110 5.85 4.21 -5.40
N VAL A 111 5.20 3.27 -6.09
CA VAL A 111 3.89 2.74 -5.69
C VAL A 111 4.00 1.99 -4.36
N MET A 112 5.06 1.19 -4.17
CA MET A 112 5.29 0.53 -2.88
C MET A 112 5.56 1.53 -1.75
N GLU A 113 6.29 2.62 -2.00
CA GLU A 113 6.51 3.68 -1.01
C GLU A 113 5.19 4.33 -0.54
N ASN A 114 4.27 4.64 -1.48
CA ASN A 114 2.92 5.10 -1.14
C ASN A 114 2.14 4.03 -0.35
N SER A 115 2.23 2.76 -0.77
CA SER A 115 1.56 1.64 -0.11
C SER A 115 2.03 1.43 1.34
N PHE A 116 3.33 1.53 1.60
CA PHE A 116 3.89 1.48 2.96
C PHE A 116 3.46 2.69 3.79
N SER A 117 3.37 3.88 3.19
CA SER A 117 2.92 5.09 3.90
C SER A 117 1.45 4.97 4.33
N ALA A 118 0.59 4.42 3.46
CA ALA A 118 -0.81 4.13 3.80
C ALA A 118 -0.95 3.08 4.91
N LEU A 119 -0.16 1.99 4.86
CA LEU A 119 -0.14 0.99 5.94
C LEU A 119 0.37 1.58 7.27
N HIS A 120 1.41 2.41 7.21
CA HIS A 120 1.93 3.10 8.38
C HIS A 120 0.86 4.02 8.98
N PHE A 121 0.16 4.81 8.16
CA PHE A 121 -0.96 5.62 8.63
C PHE A 121 -2.06 4.78 9.28
N ALA A 122 -2.47 3.68 8.66
CA ALA A 122 -3.48 2.78 9.21
C ALA A 122 -3.07 2.21 10.58
N THR A 123 -1.80 1.81 10.74
CA THR A 123 -1.34 1.15 11.97
C THR A 123 -0.88 2.11 13.07
N GLN A 124 -0.29 3.25 12.70
CA GLN A 124 0.33 4.17 13.66
C GLN A 124 -0.54 5.40 13.92
N SER A 125 -1.22 5.95 12.92
CA SER A 125 -2.02 7.17 13.08
C SER A 125 -3.48 6.85 13.40
N LEU A 126 -4.05 5.83 12.74
CA LEU A 126 -5.40 5.34 13.00
C LEU A 126 -5.44 4.26 14.09
N HIS A 127 -4.27 3.78 14.55
CA HIS A 127 -4.13 2.74 15.58
C HIS A 127 -4.88 1.45 15.23
N TRP A 128 -5.01 1.10 13.95
CA TRP A 128 -5.71 -0.10 13.51
C TRP A 128 -4.76 -1.31 13.46
N PRO A 129 -5.09 -2.43 14.11
CA PRO A 129 -4.20 -3.57 14.18
C PRO A 129 -4.16 -4.31 12.84
N LEU A 130 -3.04 -5.00 12.54
CA LEU A 130 -2.85 -5.72 11.28
C LEU A 130 -3.91 -6.81 11.05
N ASP A 131 -4.37 -7.49 12.11
CA ASP A 131 -5.44 -8.49 12.06
C ASP A 131 -6.85 -7.90 11.93
N GLY A 132 -6.98 -6.57 11.88
CA GLY A 132 -8.16 -5.81 11.47
C GLY A 132 -8.05 -5.23 10.05
N ILE A 133 -6.96 -5.49 9.32
CA ILE A 133 -6.76 -4.96 7.96
C ILE A 133 -6.90 -6.07 6.92
N LEU A 134 -7.69 -5.83 5.88
CA LEU A 134 -7.74 -6.63 4.65
C LEU A 134 -7.00 -5.88 3.54
N THR A 135 -6.06 -6.50 2.84
CA THR A 135 -5.53 -5.88 1.61
C THR A 135 -6.38 -6.29 0.41
N PHE A 136 -6.68 -5.35 -0.47
CA PHE A 136 -7.45 -5.60 -1.69
C PHE A 136 -6.71 -5.01 -2.87
N GLY A 137 -6.39 -5.85 -3.87
CA GLY A 137 -5.81 -5.41 -5.13
C GLY A 137 -6.62 -5.88 -6.33
N ARG A 138 -6.77 -5.01 -7.34
CA ARG A 138 -7.34 -5.37 -8.65
C ARG A 138 -6.32 -5.18 -9.75
N SER A 139 -6.14 -6.18 -10.61
CA SER A 139 -5.19 -6.14 -11.74
C SER A 139 -3.80 -5.71 -11.25
N ILE A 140 -3.25 -4.57 -11.71
CA ILE A 140 -1.93 -4.07 -11.24
C ILE A 140 -1.86 -3.91 -9.71
N GLY A 141 -2.98 -3.55 -9.06
CA GLY A 141 -3.05 -3.37 -7.61
C GLY A 141 -2.83 -4.66 -6.81
N THR A 142 -2.88 -5.83 -7.46
CA THR A 142 -2.51 -7.10 -6.81
C THR A 142 -1.02 -7.16 -6.46
N GLY A 143 -0.16 -6.45 -7.19
CA GLY A 143 1.27 -6.35 -6.90
C GLY A 143 1.57 -5.80 -5.50
N PRO A 144 1.19 -4.55 -5.17
CA PRO A 144 1.37 -4.01 -3.82
C PRO A 144 0.63 -4.82 -2.74
N ALA A 145 -0.58 -5.34 -3.03
CA ALA A 145 -1.33 -6.17 -2.09
C ALA A 145 -0.56 -7.43 -1.67
N VAL A 146 -0.06 -8.21 -2.65
CA VAL A 146 0.77 -9.41 -2.43
C VAL A 146 2.09 -9.03 -1.73
N LYS A 147 2.73 -7.95 -2.18
CA LYS A 147 4.00 -7.52 -1.58
C LYS A 147 3.86 -7.21 -0.09
N LEU A 148 2.84 -6.44 0.31
CA LEU A 148 2.59 -6.18 1.72
C LEU A 148 2.24 -7.46 2.48
N ALA A 149 1.38 -8.32 1.93
CA ALA A 149 0.97 -9.57 2.58
C ALA A 149 2.11 -10.60 2.72
N SER A 150 3.16 -10.47 1.92
CA SER A 150 4.39 -11.27 2.07
C SER A 150 5.28 -10.82 3.23
N LEU A 151 5.02 -9.62 3.78
CA LEU A 151 5.80 -8.98 4.84
C LEU A 151 5.04 -8.91 6.17
N PHE A 152 3.72 -8.78 6.12
CA PHE A 152 2.86 -8.63 7.29
C PHE A 152 1.73 -9.66 7.29
N CYS A 153 1.27 -10.07 8.47
CA CYS A 153 0.12 -10.95 8.61
C CYS A 153 -1.15 -10.11 8.83
N PHE A 154 -1.93 -9.95 7.77
CA PHE A 154 -3.20 -9.24 7.77
C PHE A 154 -4.38 -10.11 8.22
N ALA A 155 -5.58 -9.53 8.34
CA ALA A 155 -6.83 -10.30 8.44
C ALA A 155 -7.05 -11.18 7.20
N GLY A 156 -6.52 -10.76 6.06
CA GLY A 156 -6.63 -11.47 4.79
C GLY A 156 -6.28 -10.60 3.58
N VAL A 157 -6.28 -11.25 2.41
CA VAL A 157 -5.94 -10.63 1.13
C VAL A 157 -7.03 -10.98 0.10
N ILE A 158 -7.48 -9.98 -0.65
CA ILE A 158 -8.39 -10.14 -1.79
C ILE A 158 -7.64 -9.74 -3.06
N LEU A 159 -7.48 -10.68 -3.98
CA LEU A 159 -6.81 -10.49 -5.27
C LEU A 159 -7.80 -10.68 -6.40
N VAL A 160 -8.08 -9.61 -7.16
CA VAL A 160 -8.92 -9.67 -8.35
C VAL A 160 -8.03 -9.61 -9.58
N THR A 161 -8.20 -10.58 -10.48
CA THR A 161 -7.43 -10.75 -11.72
C THR A 161 -5.91 -10.64 -11.50
N PRO A 162 -5.32 -11.40 -10.55
CA PRO A 162 -3.91 -11.31 -10.24
C PRO A 162 -3.02 -11.82 -11.37
N PHE A 163 -1.77 -11.37 -11.33
CA PHE A 163 -0.71 -11.80 -12.24
C PHE A 163 0.49 -12.36 -11.45
N LEU A 164 1.32 -13.16 -12.10
CA LEU A 164 2.48 -13.82 -11.47
C LEU A 164 3.66 -12.86 -11.30
N SER A 165 3.95 -12.11 -12.35
CA SER A 165 4.94 -11.03 -12.39
C SER A 165 4.65 -10.11 -13.56
N VAL A 166 5.23 -8.91 -13.54
CA VAL A 166 5.15 -8.03 -14.71
C VAL A 166 5.85 -8.66 -15.92
N ALA A 167 6.96 -9.37 -15.74
CA ALA A 167 7.62 -10.07 -16.85
C ALA A 167 6.73 -11.16 -17.45
N ASP A 168 6.00 -11.93 -16.64
CA ASP A 168 5.07 -12.96 -17.13
C ASP A 168 3.91 -12.34 -17.92
N LEU A 169 3.37 -11.19 -17.48
CA LEU A 169 2.34 -10.46 -18.24
C LEU A 169 2.83 -10.06 -19.64
N PHE A 170 4.08 -9.62 -19.76
CA PHE A 170 4.66 -9.29 -21.06
C PHE A 170 5.03 -10.53 -21.86
N LYS A 171 5.47 -11.61 -21.23
CA LYS A 171 5.79 -12.87 -21.90
C LYS A 171 4.57 -13.41 -22.67
N ASP A 172 3.39 -13.30 -22.09
CA ASP A 172 2.13 -13.71 -22.73
C ASP A 172 1.75 -12.86 -23.95
N ARG A 173 2.22 -11.61 -24.00
CA ARG A 173 1.85 -10.65 -25.07
C ARG A 173 2.90 -10.52 -26.17
N VAL A 174 4.19 -10.50 -25.80
CA VAL A 174 5.31 -10.20 -26.70
C VAL A 174 6.37 -11.31 -26.74
N GLY A 175 6.14 -12.44 -26.06
CA GLY A 175 7.02 -13.60 -26.11
C GLY A 175 8.40 -13.34 -25.46
N PRO A 176 9.50 -13.91 -25.99
CA PRO A 176 10.84 -13.85 -25.40
C PRO A 176 11.41 -12.43 -25.17
N LEU A 177 10.82 -11.42 -25.84
CA LEU A 177 11.18 -10.01 -25.67
C LEU A 177 10.82 -9.46 -24.28
N SER A 178 10.08 -10.21 -23.46
CA SER A 178 9.73 -9.81 -22.10
C SER A 178 10.94 -9.65 -21.17
N SER A 179 12.05 -10.34 -21.46
CA SER A 179 13.32 -10.26 -20.71
C SER A 179 14.00 -8.88 -20.73
N LEU A 180 13.56 -8.00 -21.64
CA LEU A 180 14.04 -6.61 -21.73
C LEU A 180 13.35 -5.68 -20.72
N PHE A 181 12.32 -6.17 -20.04
CA PHE A 181 11.55 -5.36 -19.11
C PHE A 181 12.02 -5.52 -17.66
N GLU A 182 11.95 -4.43 -16.89
CA GLU A 182 12.28 -4.43 -15.48
C GLU A 182 11.26 -5.27 -14.69
N GLU A 183 11.77 -6.22 -13.90
CA GLU A 183 10.95 -7.14 -13.11
C GLU A 183 10.28 -6.41 -11.95
N TRP A 184 8.96 -6.27 -12.01
CA TRP A 184 8.12 -5.66 -10.99
C TRP A 184 7.09 -6.66 -10.47
N TYR A 185 6.87 -6.63 -9.15
CA TYR A 185 5.89 -7.47 -8.46
C TYR A 185 6.02 -8.97 -8.79
N PRO A 186 7.12 -9.64 -8.40
CA PRO A 186 7.29 -11.09 -8.55
C PRO A 186 6.36 -11.82 -7.55
N ASN A 187 5.05 -11.71 -7.76
CA ASN A 187 4.00 -12.20 -6.87
C ASN A 187 4.12 -13.70 -6.63
N ILE A 188 4.51 -14.46 -7.67
CA ILE A 188 4.70 -15.91 -7.56
C ILE A 188 5.79 -16.27 -6.54
N ASP A 189 6.90 -15.53 -6.51
CA ASP A 189 8.00 -15.75 -5.56
C ASP A 189 7.65 -15.31 -4.13
N LEU A 190 6.68 -14.40 -4.00
CA LEU A 190 6.22 -13.85 -2.72
C LEU A 190 5.05 -14.62 -2.13
N ALA A 191 4.27 -15.32 -2.94
CA ALA A 191 3.02 -15.98 -2.55
C ALA A 191 3.17 -16.97 -1.38
N SER A 192 4.24 -17.76 -1.37
CA SER A 192 4.53 -18.74 -0.31
C SER A 192 4.83 -18.10 1.06
N ARG A 193 5.14 -16.80 1.08
CA ARG A 193 5.43 -16.03 2.29
C ARG A 193 4.18 -15.49 2.96
N ILE A 194 3.06 -15.43 2.25
CA ILE A 194 1.78 -14.94 2.80
C ILE A 194 1.33 -15.88 3.92
N LYS A 195 1.04 -15.32 5.11
CA LYS A 195 0.63 -16.06 6.32
C LYS A 195 -0.84 -15.89 6.71
N CYS A 196 -1.57 -15.02 6.02
CA CYS A 196 -3.00 -14.77 6.23
C CYS A 196 -3.86 -15.45 5.16
N PRO A 197 -5.20 -15.53 5.35
CA PRO A 197 -6.11 -16.09 4.36
C PRO A 197 -6.14 -15.29 3.05
N VAL A 198 -6.26 -15.98 1.90
CA VAL A 198 -6.25 -15.33 0.57
C VAL A 198 -7.48 -15.73 -0.26
N LEU A 199 -8.24 -14.73 -0.71
CA LEU A 199 -9.30 -14.88 -1.71
C LEU A 199 -8.78 -14.40 -3.07
N LEU A 200 -8.83 -15.27 -4.07
CA LEU A 200 -8.52 -14.95 -5.46
C LEU A 200 -9.80 -15.00 -6.29
N ILE A 201 -9.99 -14.00 -7.15
CA ILE A 201 -11.12 -13.93 -8.09
C ILE A 201 -10.54 -13.73 -9.48
N HIS A 202 -10.72 -14.69 -10.38
CA HIS A 202 -10.19 -14.62 -11.74
C HIS A 202 -11.11 -15.32 -12.72
N GLY A 203 -11.61 -14.57 -13.70
CA GLY A 203 -12.55 -15.10 -14.67
C GLY A 203 -11.88 -15.90 -15.78
N LYS A 204 -12.52 -16.98 -16.22
CA LYS A 204 -11.94 -17.84 -17.28
C LYS A 204 -11.98 -17.18 -18.67
N ALA A 205 -12.81 -16.15 -18.85
CA ALA A 205 -12.89 -15.34 -20.06
C ALA A 205 -11.99 -14.09 -20.03
N ASP A 206 -11.06 -14.00 -19.06
CA ASP A 206 -10.06 -12.93 -19.04
C ASP A 206 -9.03 -13.12 -20.16
N SER A 207 -9.13 -12.27 -21.19
CA SER A 207 -8.21 -12.23 -22.33
C SER A 207 -7.01 -11.29 -22.14
N MET A 208 -6.96 -10.54 -21.03
CA MET A 208 -5.89 -9.59 -20.74
C MET A 208 -4.83 -10.17 -19.82
N ILE A 209 -5.25 -10.95 -18.82
CA ILE A 209 -4.41 -11.72 -17.91
C ILE A 209 -4.98 -13.14 -17.88
N GLY A 210 -4.24 -14.10 -18.43
CA GLY A 210 -4.71 -15.47 -18.55
C GLY A 210 -5.03 -16.10 -17.19
N PHE A 211 -6.08 -16.94 -17.14
CA PHE A 211 -6.52 -17.60 -15.90
C PHE A 211 -5.40 -18.41 -15.19
N HIS A 212 -4.44 -18.93 -15.95
CA HIS A 212 -3.30 -19.68 -15.43
C HIS A 212 -2.48 -18.89 -14.39
N HIS A 213 -2.46 -17.55 -14.45
CA HIS A 213 -1.80 -16.74 -13.42
C HIS A 213 -2.43 -16.97 -12.03
N ALA A 214 -3.76 -16.98 -11.95
CA ALA A 214 -4.45 -17.24 -10.69
C ALA A 214 -4.31 -18.70 -10.25
N GLU A 215 -4.29 -19.66 -11.17
CA GLU A 215 -4.09 -21.08 -10.85
C GLU A 215 -2.71 -21.32 -10.23
N LEU A 216 -1.65 -20.79 -10.84
CA LEU A 216 -0.28 -20.92 -10.36
C LEU A 216 -0.07 -20.17 -9.05
N LEU A 217 -0.64 -18.96 -8.91
CA LEU A 217 -0.57 -18.20 -7.66
C LEU A 217 -1.34 -18.91 -6.54
N TYR A 218 -2.53 -19.44 -6.82
CA TYR A 218 -3.31 -20.25 -5.87
C TYR A 218 -2.51 -21.47 -5.42
N ALA A 219 -1.85 -22.18 -6.34
CA ALA A 219 -1.02 -23.34 -6.01
C ALA A 219 0.14 -22.98 -5.06
N ALA A 220 0.79 -21.82 -5.27
CA ALA A 220 1.92 -21.36 -4.46
C ALA A 220 1.54 -20.87 -3.05
N ILE A 221 0.29 -20.46 -2.82
CA ILE A 221 -0.19 -20.04 -1.49
C ILE A 221 -0.40 -21.27 -0.60
N SER A 222 0.14 -21.25 0.62
CA SER A 222 0.08 -22.39 1.56
C SER A 222 -0.96 -22.21 2.67
N THR A 223 -1.56 -21.03 2.81
CA THR A 223 -2.55 -20.70 3.84
C THR A 223 -3.97 -21.05 3.40
N ARG A 224 -4.96 -20.80 4.28
CA ARG A 224 -6.38 -20.89 3.92
C ARG A 224 -6.64 -20.01 2.68
N LYS A 225 -7.11 -20.61 1.60
CA LYS A 225 -7.25 -19.95 0.30
C LYS A 225 -8.54 -20.36 -0.41
N LEU A 226 -9.11 -19.44 -1.18
CA LEU A 226 -10.27 -19.68 -2.04
C LEU A 226 -10.01 -19.06 -3.41
N LEU A 227 -10.30 -19.81 -4.48
CA LEU A 227 -10.26 -19.32 -5.86
C LEU A 227 -11.67 -19.34 -6.46
N VAL A 228 -12.19 -18.17 -6.79
CA VAL A 228 -13.48 -17.97 -7.48
C VAL A 228 -13.18 -17.75 -8.95
N SER A 229 -13.69 -18.64 -9.81
CA SER A 229 -13.36 -18.63 -11.25
C SER A 229 -14.58 -18.72 -12.18
N PRO A 230 -15.44 -17.68 -12.22
CA PRO A 230 -16.64 -17.69 -13.05
C PRO A 230 -16.26 -17.76 -14.53
N ALA A 231 -16.99 -18.57 -15.30
CA ALA A 231 -16.68 -18.81 -16.71
C ALA A 231 -16.81 -17.54 -17.58
N ALA A 232 -17.82 -16.72 -17.31
CA ALA A 232 -18.14 -15.53 -18.11
C ALA A 232 -17.41 -14.25 -17.66
N LEU A 233 -16.72 -14.28 -16.51
CA LEU A 233 -16.06 -13.09 -15.98
C LEU A 233 -14.84 -12.76 -16.86
N SER A 234 -14.80 -11.54 -17.36
CA SER A 234 -13.68 -10.95 -18.10
C SER A 234 -12.96 -9.91 -17.24
N HIS A 235 -11.78 -9.45 -17.67
CA HIS A 235 -10.91 -8.56 -16.89
C HIS A 235 -11.60 -7.29 -16.35
N ASN A 236 -12.48 -6.69 -17.16
CA ASN A 236 -13.17 -5.42 -16.89
C ASN A 236 -14.64 -5.61 -16.48
N THR A 237 -15.03 -6.84 -16.16
CA THR A 237 -16.37 -7.10 -15.65
C THR A 237 -16.58 -6.36 -14.32
N ASN A 238 -17.73 -5.69 -14.19
CA ASN A 238 -18.12 -5.09 -12.93
C ASN A 238 -18.43 -6.21 -11.91
N LEU A 239 -17.58 -6.32 -10.88
CA LEU A 239 -17.69 -7.32 -9.82
C LEU A 239 -18.97 -7.19 -8.98
N MET A 240 -19.65 -6.06 -9.06
CA MET A 240 -20.88 -5.78 -8.30
C MET A 240 -22.15 -6.20 -9.05
N ASN A 241 -22.05 -6.57 -10.34
CA ASN A 241 -23.21 -6.98 -11.14
C ASN A 241 -23.78 -8.34 -10.72
N ASP A 242 -22.93 -9.22 -10.19
CA ASP A 242 -23.32 -10.53 -9.69
C ASP A 242 -22.66 -10.75 -8.33
N VAL A 243 -23.50 -10.94 -7.30
CA VAL A 243 -23.04 -11.12 -5.92
C VAL A 243 -22.15 -12.36 -5.76
N SER A 244 -22.25 -13.35 -6.65
CA SER A 244 -21.41 -14.55 -6.63
C SER A 244 -19.95 -14.29 -7.01
N TYR A 245 -19.64 -13.16 -7.65
CA TYR A 245 -18.29 -12.85 -8.09
C TYR A 245 -17.39 -12.40 -6.94
N LEU A 246 -17.89 -11.50 -6.10
CA LEU A 246 -17.11 -10.86 -5.03
C LEU A 246 -17.83 -10.87 -3.69
N ILE A 247 -19.09 -10.45 -3.65
CA ILE A 247 -19.80 -10.20 -2.40
C ILE A 247 -19.95 -11.48 -1.57
N LEU A 248 -20.61 -12.52 -2.12
CA LEU A 248 -20.82 -13.77 -1.40
C LEU A 248 -19.49 -14.44 -1.02
N PRO A 249 -18.52 -14.64 -1.94
CA PRO A 249 -17.25 -15.25 -1.57
C PRO A 249 -16.51 -14.49 -0.46
N ALA A 250 -16.43 -13.16 -0.53
CA ALA A 250 -15.72 -12.39 0.49
C ALA A 250 -16.44 -12.41 1.84
N THR A 251 -17.76 -12.22 1.85
CA THR A 251 -18.59 -12.29 3.06
C THR A 251 -18.43 -13.65 3.76
N HIS A 252 -18.55 -14.75 3.03
CA HIS A 252 -18.40 -16.09 3.62
C HIS A 252 -16.95 -16.42 4.00
N PHE A 253 -15.98 -16.01 3.18
CA PHE A 253 -14.60 -16.39 3.40
C PHE A 253 -13.96 -15.63 4.57
N PHE A 254 -14.27 -14.34 4.74
CA PHE A 254 -13.73 -13.50 5.83
C PHE A 254 -14.71 -13.28 6.99
N SER A 255 -15.93 -13.83 6.92
CA SER A 255 -17.00 -13.62 7.93
C SER A 255 -17.39 -12.15 8.06
N LEU A 256 -17.60 -11.46 6.93
CA LEU A 256 -18.04 -10.05 6.92
C LEU A 256 -19.57 -9.98 7.00
N PRO A 257 -20.15 -8.99 7.71
CA PRO A 257 -19.48 -7.98 8.52
C PRO A 257 -19.05 -8.51 9.91
N ASP A 258 -18.09 -7.82 10.53
CA ASP A 258 -17.73 -7.99 11.95
C ASP A 258 -17.50 -6.60 12.58
N TYR A 259 -17.71 -6.47 13.88
CA TYR A 259 -17.76 -5.18 14.57
C TYR A 259 -16.89 -5.12 15.83
N VAL A 260 -16.55 -3.91 16.24
CA VAL A 260 -15.81 -3.56 17.46
C VAL A 260 -16.55 -2.46 18.24
N PHE A 261 -16.19 -2.27 19.50
CA PHE A 261 -16.89 -1.34 20.40
C PHE A 261 -16.48 0.14 20.28
N HIS A 262 -15.52 0.46 19.41
CA HIS A 262 -15.04 1.83 19.22
C HIS A 262 -14.98 2.19 17.73
N ASP A 263 -15.27 3.44 17.41
CA ASP A 263 -15.14 3.96 16.05
C ASP A 263 -13.71 4.35 15.72
N LEU A 264 -13.36 4.20 14.44
CA LEU A 264 -12.10 4.67 13.89
C LEU A 264 -11.93 6.18 14.11
N GLN A 265 -10.89 6.58 14.84
CA GLN A 265 -10.56 7.98 15.06
C GLN A 265 -9.56 8.45 14.00
N VAL A 266 -9.98 9.40 13.17
CA VAL A 266 -9.14 9.96 12.11
C VAL A 266 -8.53 11.27 12.62
N PRO A 267 -7.19 11.42 12.65
CA PRO A 267 -6.58 12.67 13.05
C PRO A 267 -6.99 13.82 12.14
N GLN A 268 -7.40 14.96 12.73
CA GLN A 268 -7.91 16.11 11.96
C GLN A 268 -6.89 16.64 10.94
N TRP A 269 -5.59 16.52 11.24
CA TRP A 269 -4.53 16.94 10.33
C TRP A 269 -4.54 16.17 9.00
N ALA A 270 -5.13 14.98 8.95
CA ALA A 270 -5.16 14.17 7.75
C ALA A 270 -6.00 14.82 6.63
N PHE A 271 -6.95 15.70 6.97
CA PHE A 271 -7.78 16.42 6.02
C PHE A 271 -7.18 17.76 5.55
N ASP A 272 -6.02 18.15 6.07
CA ASP A 272 -5.40 19.44 5.82
C ASP A 272 -4.55 19.42 4.53
N VAL A 273 -5.18 19.87 3.43
CA VAL A 273 -4.56 19.98 2.10
C VAL A 273 -3.40 20.99 2.10
N GLU A 274 -3.54 22.10 2.83
CA GLU A 274 -2.52 23.15 2.86
C GLU A 274 -1.24 22.60 3.48
N ARG A 275 -1.36 21.87 4.59
CA ARG A 275 -0.22 21.20 5.24
C ARG A 275 0.50 20.19 4.35
N ALA A 276 -0.25 19.48 3.52
CA ALA A 276 0.25 18.47 2.60
C ALA A 276 0.94 19.05 1.36
N THR A 277 0.58 20.28 0.97
CA THR A 277 1.04 20.92 -0.29
C THR A 277 1.99 22.09 -0.07
N SER A 278 2.00 22.69 1.14
CA SER A 278 2.86 23.81 1.49
C SER A 278 4.29 23.34 1.71
N ARG A 279 5.09 23.20 0.63
CA ARG A 279 6.55 23.08 0.77
C ARG A 279 7.03 24.19 1.70
N PRO A 280 7.84 23.92 2.75
CA PRO A 280 8.47 25.01 3.48
C PRO A 280 9.24 25.83 2.44
N ALA A 281 9.21 27.16 2.50
CA ALA A 281 10.04 27.96 1.61
C ALA A 281 11.52 27.59 1.85
N TRP A 282 12.07 26.73 0.98
CA TRP A 282 13.42 26.17 1.03
C TRP A 282 14.53 27.22 0.74
N SER A 283 14.29 28.49 1.09
CA SER A 283 15.26 29.60 0.97
C SER A 283 15.76 30.14 2.31
N ALA A 284 15.06 29.88 3.43
CA ALA A 284 15.42 30.48 4.73
C ALA A 284 16.26 29.56 5.65
N PHE A 285 16.17 28.23 5.49
CA PHE A 285 16.81 27.29 6.42
C PHE A 285 18.34 27.22 6.24
N PHE A 286 18.84 27.31 5.00
CA PHE A 286 20.30 27.30 4.73
C PHE A 286 21.00 28.65 4.96
N GLN A 287 20.28 29.77 5.10
CA GLN A 287 20.91 31.06 5.41
C GLN A 287 21.24 31.24 6.89
N ARG A 288 20.61 30.48 7.80
CA ARG A 288 20.85 30.60 9.25
C ARG A 288 21.82 29.56 9.82
N GLU A 289 21.83 28.33 9.31
CA GLU A 289 22.74 27.28 9.82
C GLU A 289 23.96 26.98 8.92
N GLY A 290 23.99 27.48 7.68
CA GLY A 290 25.14 27.38 6.78
C GLY A 290 26.38 28.16 7.23
N LYS A 291 26.29 28.97 8.30
CA LYS A 291 27.43 29.69 8.92
C LYS A 291 27.96 29.03 10.20
N ALA A 292 27.23 28.10 10.81
CA ALA A 292 27.66 27.48 12.07
C ALA A 292 28.47 26.18 11.87
N LEU A 293 28.31 25.50 10.73
CA LEU A 293 28.97 24.21 10.45
C LEU A 293 30.26 24.31 9.64
N LEU A 294 30.74 25.52 9.30
CA LEU A 294 32.01 25.76 8.62
C LEU A 294 33.17 26.16 9.57
N GLN A 295 32.98 26.12 10.89
CA GLN A 295 34.01 26.55 11.86
C GLN A 295 34.55 25.48 12.81
N LEU A 296 34.16 24.21 12.73
CA LEU A 296 34.72 23.16 13.59
C LEU A 296 35.14 21.92 12.79
N GLY A 297 36.02 22.14 11.81
CA GLY A 297 36.88 21.10 11.27
C GLY A 297 38.16 21.04 12.09
N GLN A 298 38.18 20.21 13.14
CA GLN A 298 39.34 19.59 13.78
C GLN A 298 38.84 18.86 15.03
N PHE A 299 38.91 17.53 15.07
CA PHE A 299 39.66 16.81 16.11
C PHE A 299 39.70 15.32 15.80
N THR A 300 40.90 14.80 15.99
CA THR A 300 41.41 13.47 15.70
C THR A 300 40.84 12.42 16.66
N ALA A 301 40.79 11.18 16.16
CA ALA A 301 40.52 9.98 16.94
C ALA A 301 41.57 9.81 18.07
N ARG A 302 41.11 9.44 19.27
CA ARG A 302 41.95 8.81 20.31
C ARG A 302 41.21 7.64 20.97
N PRO A 303 41.94 6.58 21.36
CA PRO A 303 41.40 5.31 21.83
C PRO A 303 41.01 5.33 23.32
N LEU A 304 40.09 4.44 23.70
CA LEU A 304 39.66 4.19 25.07
C LEU A 304 40.72 3.36 25.83
N ALA A 305 41.27 3.90 26.92
CA ALA A 305 41.99 3.15 27.94
C ALA A 305 41.98 3.86 29.32
N GLY A 306 41.70 3.08 30.38
CA GLY A 306 41.99 3.34 31.81
C GLY A 306 40.86 4.01 32.60
N ASN A 307 40.48 3.64 33.82
CA ASN A 307 41.10 2.78 34.84
C ASN A 307 40.03 2.32 35.86
N MET A 308 40.13 1.06 36.32
CA MET A 308 39.59 0.62 37.61
C MET A 308 40.57 1.01 38.73
N PRO A 309 40.09 1.35 39.95
CA PRO A 309 40.91 1.29 41.14
C PRO A 309 40.89 -0.12 41.74
N SER A 310 42.09 -0.66 41.99
CA SER A 310 42.32 -1.82 42.83
C SER A 310 42.40 -1.40 44.31
N ALA A 311 41.78 -2.17 45.20
CA ALA A 311 42.09 -2.18 46.62
C ALA A 311 42.09 -3.63 47.10
N SER A 312 43.22 -4.01 47.69
CA SER A 312 43.62 -5.32 48.19
C SER A 312 42.92 -5.72 49.49
N ALA A 313 42.76 -7.04 49.68
CA ALA A 313 42.28 -7.72 50.89
C ALA A 313 43.16 -7.50 52.14
N PRO A 314 42.70 -7.97 53.32
CA PRO A 314 43.32 -9.19 53.84
C PRO A 314 42.35 -10.21 54.49
N CYS A 315 42.94 -11.39 54.70
CA CYS A 315 42.42 -12.67 55.19
C CYS A 315 41.86 -12.73 56.63
N CYS A 316 41.34 -13.94 56.93
CA CYS A 316 41.01 -14.57 58.23
C CYS A 316 39.62 -14.21 58.77
N GLY A 317 38.73 -15.14 59.13
CA GLY A 317 38.95 -16.50 59.59
C GLY A 317 38.67 -16.55 61.10
N SER A 318 37.41 -16.83 61.46
CA SER A 318 36.95 -17.41 62.73
C SER A 318 35.50 -17.83 62.59
#